data_AF-A0A9N9PHD4-F1
#
_entry.id   AF-A0A9N9PHD4-F1
#
_cell.length_a   1.000
_cell.length_b   1.000
_cell.length_c   1.000
_cell.angle_alpha   90.00
_cell.angle_beta   90.00
_cell.angle_gamma   90.00
#
_symmetry.space_group_name_H-M   'P 1'
#
loop_
_entity.id
_entity.type
_entity.pdbx_description
1 polymer ?
#
loop_
_entity_poly.entity_id
_entity_poly.type
_entity_poly.pdbx_seq_one_letter_code
_entity_poly.pdbx_strand_id
1 'polypeptide(L)'
;QESCIDLVGRIADRGAEFVSAREWMRICFELLDMLKAHKKGIRRATVNTFGYIAKAIGPQDVLATLLNNLKVQERQNRVCTTVAIAIVAETCAPFTVLPALMNEYRVPELNVQNGVLKSLSFLFEYIGEMGKDYIYAVTPLLEDALMDRDLVHRQTACTTVKHMSLGVFGLGCEDALLHLLNYVWPNIFETSPHVINAVMEAIEGLRVAIGPATVLQYTLQ
;
A
#
# COMPACT_ATOMS: atom_id res chain seq x y z
N GLN A 1 21.20 -17.75 2.68
CA GLN A 1 19.96 -17.01 3.01
C GLN A 1 18.94 -17.13 1.88
N GLU A 2 19.20 -16.56 0.69
CA GLU A 2 18.31 -16.62 -0.48
C GLU A 2 17.77 -18.04 -0.78
N SER A 3 18.64 -19.02 -0.97
CA SER A 3 18.21 -20.41 -1.26
C SER A 3 17.40 -21.07 -0.14
N CYS A 4 17.60 -20.65 1.12
CA CYS A 4 16.81 -21.15 2.25
C CYS A 4 15.38 -20.61 2.19
N ILE A 5 15.25 -19.30 1.92
CA ILE A 5 13.96 -18.63 1.77
C ILE A 5 13.19 -19.24 0.59
N ASP A 6 13.85 -19.46 -0.56
CA ASP A 6 13.22 -20.11 -1.71
C ASP A 6 12.73 -21.53 -1.41
N LEU A 7 13.49 -22.30 -0.62
CA LEU A 7 13.07 -23.64 -0.20
C LEU A 7 11.83 -23.57 0.69
N VAL A 8 11.81 -22.67 1.66
CA VAL A 8 10.64 -22.42 2.53
C VAL A 8 9.43 -22.02 1.69
N GLY A 9 9.60 -21.13 0.71
CA GLY A 9 8.53 -20.74 -0.22
C GLY A 9 7.99 -21.90 -1.03
N ARG A 10 8.84 -22.81 -1.51
CA ARG A 10 8.40 -24.02 -2.23
C ARG A 10 7.61 -24.99 -1.34
N ILE A 11 7.98 -25.09 -0.06
CA ILE A 11 7.24 -25.91 0.90
C ILE A 11 5.88 -25.26 1.18
N ALA A 12 5.82 -23.94 1.38
CA ALA A 12 4.57 -23.22 1.59
C ALA A 12 3.61 -23.31 0.40
N ASP A 13 4.12 -23.32 -0.84
CA ASP A 13 3.30 -23.43 -2.04
C ASP A 13 2.77 -24.86 -2.30
N ARG A 14 3.55 -25.90 -1.99
CA ARG A 14 3.24 -27.28 -2.39
C ARG A 14 2.85 -28.24 -1.27
N GLY A 15 3.17 -27.92 -0.02
CA GLY A 15 3.02 -28.81 1.12
C GLY A 15 2.77 -28.04 2.40
N ALA A 16 1.98 -26.97 2.31
CA ALA A 16 1.61 -26.13 3.45
C ALA A 16 0.95 -26.93 4.57
N GLU A 17 0.20 -27.98 4.23
CA GLU A 17 -0.53 -28.86 5.13
C GLU A 17 0.35 -29.65 6.09
N PHE A 18 1.64 -29.83 5.77
CA PHE A 18 2.58 -30.57 6.62
C PHE A 18 3.15 -29.75 7.77
N VAL A 19 2.91 -28.43 7.79
CA VAL A 19 3.45 -27.50 8.79
C VAL A 19 2.28 -26.79 9.47
N SER A 20 2.30 -26.74 10.80
CA SER A 20 1.24 -26.09 11.56
C SER A 20 1.18 -24.58 11.29
N ALA A 21 -0.03 -23.99 11.33
CA ALA A 21 -0.24 -22.54 11.16
C ALA A 21 0.63 -21.69 12.12
N ARG A 22 0.85 -22.17 13.35
CA ARG A 22 1.71 -21.50 14.33
C ARG A 22 3.16 -21.38 13.85
N GLU A 23 3.68 -22.43 13.23
CA GLU A 23 5.04 -22.44 12.71
C GLU A 23 5.17 -21.56 11.47
N TRP A 24 4.17 -21.58 10.59
CA TRP A 24 4.10 -20.65 9.47
C TRP A 24 4.08 -19.19 9.93
N MET A 25 3.31 -18.87 10.97
CA MET A 25 3.28 -17.52 11.55
C MET A 25 4.64 -17.11 12.13
N ARG A 26 5.34 -18.03 12.81
CA ARG A 26 6.71 -17.80 13.31
C ARG A 26 7.66 -17.45 12.16
N ILE A 27 7.59 -18.21 11.06
CA ILE A 27 8.39 -17.98 9.85
C ILE A 27 8.04 -16.62 9.21
N CYS A 28 6.76 -16.26 9.10
CA CYS A 28 6.34 -14.95 8.60
C CYS A 28 7.02 -13.79 9.35
N PHE A 29 7.10 -13.88 10.68
CA PHE A 29 7.78 -12.85 11.48
C PHE A 29 9.28 -12.77 11.20
N GLU A 30 9.98 -13.90 11.09
CA GLU A 30 11.40 -13.90 10.72
C GLU A 30 11.63 -13.31 9.32
N LEU A 31 10.70 -13.55 8.39
CA LEU A 31 10.75 -13.01 7.04
C LEU A 31 10.53 -11.49 6.98
N LEU A 32 9.82 -10.87 7.95
CA LEU A 32 9.66 -9.41 7.99
C LEU A 32 11.01 -8.68 8.08
N ASP A 33 11.96 -9.21 8.83
CA ASP A 33 13.31 -8.64 8.90
C ASP A 33 14.09 -8.86 7.61
N MET A 34 13.82 -9.96 6.89
CA MET A 34 14.44 -10.24 5.60
C MET A 34 13.98 -9.28 4.50
N LEU A 35 12.85 -8.59 4.66
CA LEU A 35 12.44 -7.50 3.74
C LEU A 35 13.41 -6.31 3.78
N LYS A 36 14.20 -6.16 4.85
CA LYS A 36 15.22 -5.11 4.99
C LYS A 36 16.58 -5.48 4.38
N ALA A 37 16.74 -6.71 3.90
CA ALA A 37 18.02 -7.20 3.43
C ALA A 37 18.60 -6.32 2.31
N HIS A 38 19.89 -6.03 2.32
CA HIS A 38 20.54 -5.20 1.29
C HIS A 38 20.48 -5.83 -0.11
N LYS A 39 20.54 -7.16 -0.20
CA LYS A 39 20.54 -7.90 -1.47
C LYS A 39 19.11 -7.98 -2.05
N LYS A 40 18.92 -7.48 -3.27
CA LYS A 40 17.64 -7.52 -4.00
C LYS A 40 17.07 -8.94 -4.14
N GLY A 41 17.94 -9.93 -4.40
CA GLY A 41 17.54 -11.34 -4.51
C GLY A 41 16.87 -11.87 -3.24
N ILE A 42 17.43 -11.56 -2.06
CA ILE A 42 16.85 -11.93 -0.77
C ILE A 42 15.48 -11.29 -0.61
N ARG A 43 15.36 -9.97 -0.83
CA ARG A 43 14.06 -9.28 -0.71
C ARG A 43 13.00 -9.90 -1.63
N ARG A 44 13.35 -10.22 -2.88
CA ARG A 44 12.43 -10.85 -3.83
C ARG A 44 11.99 -12.25 -3.39
N ALA A 45 12.92 -13.09 -2.93
CA ALA A 45 12.61 -14.42 -2.41
C ALA A 45 11.70 -14.33 -1.17
N THR A 46 11.97 -13.37 -0.28
CA THR A 46 11.15 -13.09 0.90
C THR A 46 9.73 -12.70 0.52
N VAL A 47 9.57 -11.78 -0.45
CA VAL A 47 8.25 -11.33 -0.93
C VAL A 47 7.41 -12.51 -1.42
N ASN A 48 7.97 -13.34 -2.32
CA ASN A 48 7.26 -14.50 -2.86
C ASN A 48 6.88 -15.50 -1.76
N THR A 49 7.82 -15.80 -0.86
CA THR A 49 7.60 -16.76 0.23
C THR A 49 6.55 -16.26 1.20
N PHE A 50 6.54 -14.96 1.52
CA PHE A 50 5.54 -14.36 2.39
C PHE A 50 4.12 -14.50 1.80
N GLY A 51 3.97 -14.26 0.49
CA GLY A 51 2.71 -14.47 -0.23
C GLY A 51 2.22 -15.92 -0.15
N TYR A 52 3.10 -16.90 -0.40
CA TYR A 52 2.74 -18.31 -0.29
C TYR A 52 2.29 -18.70 1.12
N ILE A 53 2.99 -18.21 2.15
CA ILE A 53 2.61 -18.48 3.53
C ILE A 53 1.26 -17.82 3.87
N ALA A 54 1.03 -16.59 3.43
CA ALA A 54 -0.24 -15.90 3.65
C ALA A 54 -1.42 -16.64 3.01
N LYS A 55 -1.21 -17.20 1.81
CA LYS A 55 -2.19 -18.06 1.13
C LYS A 55 -2.42 -19.38 1.87
N ALA A 56 -1.39 -19.94 2.50
CA ALA A 56 -1.44 -21.20 3.23
C ALA A 56 -2.19 -21.09 4.57
N ILE A 57 -1.88 -20.07 5.39
CA ILE A 57 -2.52 -19.88 6.70
C ILE A 57 -3.91 -19.25 6.55
N GLY A 58 -4.02 -18.28 5.63
CA GLY A 58 -5.16 -17.39 5.51
C GLY A 58 -4.79 -15.94 5.84
N PRO A 59 -5.29 -14.95 5.07
CA PRO A 59 -4.86 -13.56 5.19
C PRO A 59 -5.25 -12.90 6.51
N GLN A 60 -6.35 -13.32 7.15
CA GLN A 60 -6.86 -12.67 8.38
C GLN A 60 -5.92 -12.85 9.58
N ASP A 61 -5.37 -14.05 9.76
CA ASP A 61 -4.46 -14.34 10.88
C ASP A 61 -3.12 -13.61 10.74
N VAL A 62 -2.64 -13.50 9.50
CA VAL A 62 -1.43 -12.73 9.18
C VAL A 62 -1.70 -11.23 9.34
N LEU A 63 -2.84 -10.76 8.88
CA LEU A 63 -3.18 -9.33 8.88
C LEU A 63 -3.34 -8.77 10.29
N ALA A 64 -4.08 -9.44 11.18
CA ALA A 64 -4.24 -8.99 12.57
C ALA A 64 -2.88 -8.76 13.26
N THR A 65 -1.94 -9.67 12.97
CA THR A 65 -0.57 -9.61 13.46
C THR A 65 0.21 -8.44 12.87
N LEU A 66 0.11 -8.21 11.55
CA LEU A 66 0.76 -7.09 10.87
C LEU A 66 0.19 -5.73 11.33
N LEU A 67 -1.13 -5.60 11.47
CA LEU A 67 -1.76 -4.36 11.93
C LEU A 67 -1.31 -3.98 13.34
N ASN A 68 -1.16 -4.96 14.24
CA ASN A 68 -0.58 -4.71 15.57
C ASN A 68 0.87 -4.20 15.50
N ASN A 69 1.66 -4.67 14.52
CA ASN A 69 3.02 -4.16 14.31
C ASN A 69 3.06 -2.72 13.77
N LEU A 70 1.97 -2.18 13.21
CA LEU A 70 1.93 -0.76 12.81
C LEU A 70 1.97 0.18 14.02
N LYS A 71 1.58 -0.30 15.21
CA LYS A 71 1.63 0.46 16.47
C LYS A 71 3.03 0.54 17.08
N VAL A 72 4.00 -0.22 16.54
CA VAL A 72 5.38 -0.21 17.01
C VAL A 72 6.06 1.13 16.67
N GLN A 73 6.87 1.65 17.59
CA GLN A 73 7.51 2.96 17.41
C GLN A 73 8.59 2.97 16.31
N GLU A 74 9.26 1.85 16.09
CA GLU A 74 10.37 1.77 15.14
C GLU A 74 9.88 1.91 13.69
N ARG A 75 10.25 3.03 13.05
CA ARG A 75 9.85 3.38 11.68
C ARG A 75 10.14 2.28 10.67
N GLN A 76 11.30 1.63 10.77
CA GLN A 76 11.73 0.61 9.81
C GLN A 76 10.82 -0.63 9.87
N ASN A 77 10.40 -1.03 11.07
CA ASN A 77 9.48 -2.15 11.25
C ASN A 77 8.13 -1.83 10.62
N ARG A 78 7.63 -0.59 10.81
CA ARG A 78 6.38 -0.14 10.17
C ARG A 78 6.44 -0.22 8.66
N VAL A 79 7.56 0.18 8.03
CA VAL A 79 7.72 0.09 6.56
C VAL A 79 7.72 -1.36 6.07
N CYS A 80 8.38 -2.28 6.76
CA CYS A 80 8.35 -3.69 6.38
C CYS A 80 6.96 -4.29 6.53
N THR A 81 6.25 -3.91 7.59
CA THR A 81 4.84 -4.28 7.79
C THR A 81 3.95 -3.75 6.67
N THR A 82 4.12 -2.49 6.23
CA THR A 82 3.31 -1.94 5.12
C THR A 82 3.54 -2.69 3.82
N VAL A 83 4.79 -3.06 3.53
CA VAL A 83 5.12 -3.89 2.35
C VAL A 83 4.53 -5.29 2.48
N ALA A 84 4.60 -5.92 3.66
CA ALA A 84 4.00 -7.22 3.91
C ALA A 84 2.48 -7.21 3.68
N ILE A 85 1.79 -6.16 4.13
CA ILE A 85 0.34 -6.00 3.91
C ILE A 85 0.01 -5.92 2.41
N ALA A 86 0.79 -5.21 1.61
CA ALA A 86 0.61 -5.12 0.17
C ALA A 86 0.79 -6.49 -0.52
N ILE A 87 1.80 -7.28 -0.13
CA ILE A 87 2.05 -8.63 -0.64
C ILE A 87 0.87 -9.57 -0.34
N VAL A 88 0.33 -9.48 0.88
CA VAL A 88 -0.85 -10.26 1.29
C VAL A 88 -2.06 -9.85 0.43
N ALA A 89 -2.26 -8.56 0.19
CA ALA A 89 -3.36 -8.05 -0.64
C ALA A 89 -3.24 -8.48 -2.11
N GLU A 90 -2.03 -8.50 -2.68
CA GLU A 90 -1.77 -9.00 -4.03
C GLU A 90 -2.11 -10.49 -4.13
N THR A 91 -1.65 -11.31 -3.17
CA THR A 91 -1.79 -12.76 -3.24
C THR A 91 -3.19 -13.27 -2.87
N CYS A 92 -3.83 -12.63 -1.89
CA CYS A 92 -5.12 -13.04 -1.32
C CYS A 92 -6.29 -12.14 -1.74
N ALA A 93 -6.08 -11.29 -2.74
CA ALA A 93 -6.96 -10.23 -3.21
C ALA A 93 -7.22 -9.08 -2.20
N PRO A 94 -7.35 -7.83 -2.68
CA PRO A 94 -7.40 -6.65 -1.80
C PRO A 94 -8.61 -6.61 -0.86
N PHE A 95 -9.75 -7.20 -1.23
CA PHE A 95 -10.96 -7.22 -0.40
C PHE A 95 -10.74 -7.88 0.98
N THR A 96 -9.74 -8.75 1.11
CA THR A 96 -9.43 -9.42 2.39
C THR A 96 -8.68 -8.50 3.37
N VAL A 97 -7.99 -7.47 2.86
CA VAL A 97 -7.09 -6.60 3.62
C VAL A 97 -7.66 -5.19 3.78
N LEU A 98 -8.27 -4.67 2.73
CA LEU A 98 -8.68 -3.27 2.63
C LEU A 98 -9.68 -2.84 3.71
N PRO A 99 -10.73 -3.61 4.05
CA PRO A 99 -11.67 -3.22 5.11
C PRO A 99 -10.99 -3.09 6.49
N ALA A 100 -10.06 -3.99 6.80
CA ALA A 100 -9.35 -3.96 8.08
C ALA A 100 -8.36 -2.78 8.14
N LEU A 101 -7.65 -2.48 7.05
CA LEU A 101 -6.82 -1.28 6.95
C LEU A 101 -7.63 0.00 7.14
N MET A 102 -8.76 0.12 6.43
CA MET A 102 -9.65 1.28 6.54
C MET A 102 -10.22 1.43 7.96
N ASN A 103 -10.45 0.32 8.66
CA ASN A 103 -10.90 0.35 10.05
C ASN A 103 -9.79 0.84 10.99
N GLU A 104 -8.53 0.42 10.81
CA GLU A 104 -7.40 0.91 11.62
C GLU A 104 -7.12 2.39 11.39
N TYR A 105 -7.40 2.95 10.21
CA TYR A 105 -7.28 4.39 9.96
C TYR A 105 -8.21 5.24 10.84
N ARG A 106 -9.31 4.66 11.35
CA ARG A 106 -10.24 5.35 12.26
C ARG A 106 -9.68 5.54 13.67
N VAL A 107 -8.59 4.84 14.01
CA VAL A 107 -7.94 5.00 15.31
C VAL A 107 -7.25 6.37 15.33
N PRO A 108 -7.50 7.22 16.34
CA PRO A 108 -6.92 8.57 16.42
C PRO A 108 -5.45 8.55 16.87
N GLU A 109 -4.62 7.77 16.19
CA GLU A 109 -3.18 7.68 16.42
C GLU A 109 -2.44 7.95 15.10
N LEU A 110 -1.76 9.10 15.05
CA LEU A 110 -1.15 9.64 13.82
C LEU A 110 -0.09 8.70 13.20
N ASN A 111 0.59 7.88 14.02
CA ASN A 111 1.54 6.87 13.52
C ASN A 111 0.84 5.71 12.81
N VAL A 112 -0.32 5.29 13.32
CA VAL A 112 -1.13 4.21 12.75
C VAL A 112 -1.75 4.67 11.44
N GLN A 113 -2.33 5.87 11.42
CA GLN A 113 -2.91 6.47 10.22
C GLN A 113 -1.88 6.62 9.09
N ASN A 114 -0.69 7.15 9.42
CA ASN A 114 0.43 7.21 8.48
C ASN A 114 0.90 5.81 8.02
N GLY A 115 0.84 4.81 8.90
CA GLY A 115 1.13 3.41 8.56
C GLY A 115 0.10 2.83 7.59
N VAL A 116 -1.18 3.12 7.79
CA VAL A 116 -2.26 2.70 6.88
C VAL A 116 -2.11 3.38 5.52
N LEU A 117 -1.89 4.70 5.47
CA LEU A 117 -1.68 5.41 4.20
C LEU A 117 -0.48 4.87 3.42
N LYS A 118 0.63 4.56 4.09
CA LYS A 118 1.79 3.93 3.45
C LYS A 118 1.47 2.52 2.96
N SER A 119 0.70 1.76 3.72
CA SER A 119 0.23 0.43 3.31
C SER A 119 -0.67 0.53 2.07
N LEU A 120 -1.57 1.51 2.02
CA LEU A 120 -2.42 1.79 0.85
C LEU A 120 -1.58 2.18 -0.37
N SER A 121 -0.57 3.03 -0.20
CA SER A 121 0.34 3.41 -1.29
C SER A 121 1.01 2.18 -1.92
N PHE A 122 1.62 1.30 -1.11
CA PHE A 122 2.22 0.08 -1.62
C PHE A 122 1.17 -0.91 -2.17
N LEU A 123 0.00 -1.00 -1.54
CA LEU A 123 -1.08 -1.87 -1.99
C LEU A 123 -1.50 -1.48 -3.42
N PHE A 124 -1.81 -0.21 -3.68
CA PHE A 124 -2.19 0.25 -5.03
C PHE A 124 -1.06 0.13 -6.05
N GLU A 125 0.21 0.24 -5.62
CA GLU A 125 1.37 -0.03 -6.48
C GLU A 125 1.45 -1.50 -6.90
N TYR A 126 1.23 -2.43 -5.97
CA TYR A 126 1.37 -3.87 -6.21
C TYR A 126 0.18 -4.45 -6.99
N ILE A 127 -1.05 -4.01 -6.68
CA ILE A 127 -2.26 -4.61 -7.27
C ILE A 127 -2.52 -4.10 -8.69
N GLY A 128 -1.97 -2.94 -9.06
CA GLY A 128 -2.11 -2.33 -10.39
C GLY A 128 -3.58 -2.20 -10.84
N GLU A 129 -3.91 -2.88 -11.95
CA GLU A 129 -5.24 -2.84 -12.58
C GLU A 129 -6.37 -3.36 -11.68
N MET A 130 -6.07 -4.22 -10.71
CA MET A 130 -7.06 -4.68 -9.73
C MET A 130 -7.59 -3.53 -8.87
N GLY A 131 -6.89 -2.40 -8.81
CA GLY A 131 -7.29 -1.21 -8.05
C GLY A 131 -8.60 -0.57 -8.52
N LYS A 132 -9.04 -0.84 -9.76
CA LYS A 132 -10.27 -0.25 -10.32
C LYS A 132 -11.52 -0.57 -9.50
N ASP A 133 -11.60 -1.76 -8.92
CA ASP A 133 -12.78 -2.22 -8.19
C ASP A 133 -12.82 -1.64 -6.76
N TYR A 134 -11.71 -1.03 -6.31
CA TYR A 134 -11.52 -0.56 -4.93
C TYR A 134 -11.41 0.96 -4.82
N ILE A 135 -11.26 1.68 -5.94
CA ILE A 135 -11.05 3.13 -5.94
C ILE A 135 -12.13 3.86 -5.15
N TYR A 136 -13.41 3.61 -5.47
CA TYR A 136 -14.55 4.26 -4.83
C TYR A 136 -14.65 3.99 -3.33
N ALA A 137 -14.20 2.81 -2.87
CA ALA A 137 -14.19 2.50 -1.44
C ALA A 137 -13.13 3.33 -0.69
N VAL A 138 -12.00 3.62 -1.33
CA VAL A 138 -10.85 4.31 -0.71
C VAL A 138 -10.93 5.83 -0.86
N THR A 139 -11.71 6.35 -1.82
CA THR A 139 -11.85 7.79 -2.06
C THR A 139 -12.14 8.60 -0.79
N PRO A 140 -13.12 8.25 0.06
CA PRO A 140 -13.42 9.05 1.26
C PRO A 140 -12.28 9.09 2.28
N LEU A 141 -11.47 8.02 2.34
CA LEU A 141 -10.29 7.96 3.21
C LEU A 141 -9.19 8.90 2.68
N LEU A 142 -8.98 8.92 1.37
CA LEU A 142 -8.00 9.82 0.75
C LEU A 142 -8.42 11.28 0.79
N GLU A 143 -9.72 11.58 0.70
CA GLU A 143 -10.24 12.95 0.90
C GLU A 143 -9.82 13.50 2.26
N ASP A 144 -10.08 12.74 3.33
CA ASP A 144 -9.69 13.10 4.69
C ASP A 144 -8.16 13.30 4.80
N ALA A 145 -7.38 12.35 4.28
CA ALA A 145 -5.92 12.41 4.32
C ALA A 145 -5.31 13.56 3.50
N LEU A 146 -5.92 13.95 2.38
CA LEU A 146 -5.47 15.07 1.53
C LEU A 146 -5.82 16.44 2.13
N MET A 147 -6.81 16.51 3.02
CA MET A 147 -7.19 17.73 3.75
C MET A 147 -6.58 17.83 5.15
N ASP A 148 -5.93 16.77 5.64
CA ASP A 148 -5.36 16.75 6.99
C ASP A 148 -4.31 17.86 7.17
N ARG A 149 -4.13 18.34 8.40
CA ARG A 149 -3.14 19.38 8.74
C ARG A 149 -1.71 18.86 8.67
N ASP A 150 -1.48 17.57 8.90
CA ASP A 150 -0.19 16.93 8.86
C ASP A 150 0.34 16.81 7.42
N LEU A 151 1.56 17.28 7.21
CA LEU A 151 2.24 17.24 5.92
C LEU A 151 2.49 15.80 5.46
N VAL A 152 2.74 14.88 6.39
CA VAL A 152 3.05 13.48 6.06
C VAL A 152 1.80 12.75 5.55
N HIS A 153 0.62 13.07 6.08
CA HIS A 153 -0.67 12.57 5.57
C HIS A 153 -0.86 12.99 4.12
N ARG A 154 -0.80 14.30 3.84
CA ARG A 154 -0.99 14.84 2.48
C ARG A 154 0.04 14.27 1.50
N GLN A 155 1.31 14.19 1.91
CA GLN A 155 2.37 13.59 1.10
C GLN A 155 2.06 12.13 0.74
N THR A 156 1.73 11.31 1.73
CA THR A 156 1.51 9.87 1.53
C THR A 156 0.22 9.60 0.76
N ALA A 157 -0.82 10.40 0.98
CA ALA A 157 -2.05 10.36 0.21
C ALA A 157 -1.78 10.71 -1.27
N CYS A 158 -0.99 11.74 -1.55
CA CYS A 158 -0.56 12.07 -2.93
C CYS A 158 0.20 10.91 -3.58
N THR A 159 1.12 10.25 -2.86
CA THR A 159 1.80 9.05 -3.37
C THR A 159 0.81 7.92 -3.67
N THR A 160 -0.20 7.73 -2.84
CA THR A 160 -1.26 6.73 -3.08
C THR A 160 -2.08 7.08 -4.33
N VAL A 161 -2.47 8.35 -4.51
CA VAL A 161 -3.18 8.84 -5.70
C VAL A 161 -2.34 8.64 -6.97
N LYS A 162 -1.02 8.87 -6.92
CA LYS A 162 -0.11 8.56 -8.03
C LYS A 162 -0.17 7.09 -8.44
N HIS A 163 0.02 6.16 -7.49
CA HIS A 163 0.01 4.73 -7.82
C HIS A 163 -1.37 4.26 -8.31
N MET A 164 -2.43 4.76 -7.67
CA MET A 164 -3.80 4.48 -8.06
C MET A 164 -4.10 4.96 -9.48
N SER A 165 -3.81 6.22 -9.80
CA SER A 165 -4.06 6.81 -11.13
C SER A 165 -3.32 6.08 -12.24
N LEU A 166 -2.06 5.70 -12.02
CA LEU A 166 -1.29 4.92 -13.00
C LEU A 166 -1.81 3.48 -13.13
N GLY A 167 -2.23 2.85 -12.01
CA GLY A 167 -2.74 1.49 -12.00
C GLY A 167 -4.09 1.33 -12.69
N VAL A 168 -4.95 2.36 -12.64
CA VAL A 168 -6.32 2.31 -13.20
C VAL A 168 -6.47 3.07 -14.53
N PHE A 169 -5.37 3.44 -15.18
CA PHE A 169 -5.39 4.14 -16.46
C PHE A 169 -6.20 3.37 -17.52
N GLY A 170 -7.17 4.05 -18.14
CA GLY A 170 -7.99 3.48 -19.21
C GLY A 170 -9.05 2.49 -18.76
N LEU A 171 -9.32 2.37 -17.44
CA LEU A 171 -10.29 1.43 -16.88
C LEU A 171 -11.66 2.06 -16.55
N GLY A 172 -11.90 3.32 -16.95
CA GLY A 172 -13.20 3.98 -16.76
C GLY A 172 -13.40 4.58 -15.35
N CYS A 173 -12.33 4.91 -14.64
CA CYS A 173 -12.36 5.49 -13.29
C CYS A 173 -12.00 6.99 -13.27
N GLU A 174 -12.16 7.69 -14.39
CA GLU A 174 -11.76 9.08 -14.55
C GLU A 174 -12.55 10.03 -13.64
N ASP A 175 -13.78 9.68 -13.30
CA ASP A 175 -14.65 10.43 -12.37
C ASP A 175 -14.07 10.50 -10.95
N ALA A 176 -13.69 9.35 -10.39
CA ALA A 176 -13.10 9.26 -9.05
C ALA A 176 -11.72 9.93 -9.01
N LEU A 177 -10.94 9.80 -10.08
CA LEU A 177 -9.63 10.44 -10.19
C LEU A 177 -9.74 11.96 -10.35
N LEU A 178 -10.71 12.45 -11.12
CA LEU A 178 -11.00 13.87 -11.22
C LEU A 178 -11.46 14.44 -9.88
N HIS A 179 -12.28 13.69 -9.14
CA HIS A 179 -12.65 14.07 -7.78
C HIS A 179 -11.42 14.18 -6.87
N LEU A 180 -10.53 13.18 -6.87
CA LEU A 180 -9.28 13.24 -6.10
C LEU A 180 -8.36 14.39 -6.55
N LEU A 181 -8.33 14.74 -7.84
CA LEU A 181 -7.58 15.90 -8.33
C LEU A 181 -8.03 17.19 -7.63
N ASN A 182 -9.32 17.36 -7.37
CA ASN A 182 -9.84 18.54 -6.65
C ASN A 182 -9.28 18.67 -5.23
N TYR A 183 -8.93 17.55 -4.58
CA TYR A 183 -8.30 17.54 -3.25
C TYR A 183 -6.77 17.63 -3.32
N VAL A 184 -6.16 17.13 -4.41
CA VAL A 184 -4.72 17.28 -4.66
C VAL A 184 -4.37 18.72 -5.04
N TRP A 185 -5.18 19.38 -5.87
CA TRP A 185 -4.87 20.68 -6.48
C TRP A 185 -4.55 21.80 -5.48
N PRO A 186 -5.26 21.97 -4.35
CA PRO A 186 -4.91 23.01 -3.36
C PRO A 186 -3.50 22.87 -2.77
N ASN A 187 -2.92 21.67 -2.81
CA ASN A 187 -1.61 21.38 -2.24
C ASN A 187 -0.43 21.84 -3.13
N ILE A 188 -0.67 22.43 -4.31
CA ILE A 188 0.38 22.95 -5.19
C ILE A 188 1.20 24.10 -4.59
N PHE A 189 0.67 24.76 -3.55
CA PHE A 189 1.34 25.86 -2.86
C PHE A 189 2.20 25.41 -1.66
N GLU A 190 2.32 24.09 -1.45
CA GLU A 190 3.17 23.54 -0.41
C GLU A 190 4.65 23.84 -0.68
N THR A 191 5.36 24.28 0.35
CA THR A 191 6.78 24.66 0.24
C THR A 191 7.73 23.54 0.62
N SER A 192 7.24 22.51 1.33
CA SER A 192 8.04 21.37 1.75
C SER A 192 8.47 20.55 0.53
N PRO A 193 9.78 20.33 0.29
CA PRO A 193 10.27 19.59 -0.87
C PRO A 193 9.69 18.18 -1.01
N HIS A 194 9.44 17.50 0.11
CA HIS A 194 8.89 16.14 0.08
C HIS A 194 7.41 16.11 -0.30
N VAL A 195 6.63 17.09 0.15
CA VAL A 195 5.20 17.18 -0.12
C VAL A 195 4.98 17.66 -1.54
N ILE A 196 5.65 18.74 -1.97
CA ILE A 196 5.47 19.28 -3.32
C ILE A 196 5.87 18.28 -4.39
N ASN A 197 6.96 17.53 -4.19
CA ASN A 197 7.33 16.46 -5.13
C ASN A 197 6.24 15.38 -5.21
N ALA A 198 5.66 14.97 -4.08
CA ALA A 198 4.56 14.00 -4.07
C ALA A 198 3.29 14.54 -4.76
N VAL A 199 2.97 15.82 -4.55
CA VAL A 199 1.84 16.49 -5.22
C VAL A 199 2.06 16.54 -6.72
N MET A 200 3.24 16.96 -7.18
CA MET A 200 3.57 17.02 -8.61
C MET A 200 3.55 15.63 -9.25
N GLU A 201 4.08 14.61 -8.57
CA GLU A 201 3.99 13.22 -9.03
C GLU A 201 2.54 12.71 -9.12
N ALA A 202 1.68 13.09 -8.17
CA ALA A 202 0.26 12.73 -8.20
C ALA A 202 -0.46 13.41 -9.38
N ILE A 203 -0.20 14.70 -9.62
CA ILE A 203 -0.75 15.44 -10.76
C ILE A 203 -0.27 14.82 -12.08
N GLU A 204 0.99 14.42 -12.18
CA GLU A 204 1.52 13.72 -13.38
C GLU A 204 0.85 12.36 -13.59
N GLY A 205 0.63 11.57 -12.54
CA GLY A 205 -0.12 10.31 -12.60
C GLY A 205 -1.57 10.54 -13.03
N LEU A 206 -2.24 11.53 -12.44
CA LEU A 206 -3.58 11.94 -12.81
C LEU A 206 -3.63 12.41 -14.26
N ARG A 207 -2.64 13.19 -14.74
CA ARG A 207 -2.58 13.64 -16.14
C ARG A 207 -2.62 12.48 -17.13
N VAL A 208 -1.95 11.36 -16.82
CA VAL A 208 -2.01 10.15 -17.63
C VAL A 208 -3.41 9.55 -17.59
N ALA A 209 -4.03 9.49 -16.41
CA ALA A 209 -5.32 8.86 -16.19
C ALA A 209 -6.54 9.63 -16.73
N ILE A 210 -6.66 10.92 -16.42
CA ILE A 210 -7.79 11.79 -16.82
C ILE A 210 -7.53 12.60 -18.10
N GLY A 211 -6.30 12.56 -18.61
CA GLY A 211 -5.87 13.26 -19.81
C GLY A 211 -5.30 14.67 -19.58
N PRO A 212 -4.42 15.14 -20.49
CA PRO A 212 -3.73 16.42 -20.35
C PRO A 212 -4.64 17.65 -20.51
N ALA A 213 -5.72 17.54 -21.28
CA ALA A 213 -6.65 18.64 -21.50
C ALA A 213 -7.36 19.05 -20.19
N THR A 214 -7.76 18.06 -19.39
CA THR A 214 -8.43 18.29 -18.11
C THR A 214 -7.48 18.98 -17.13
N VAL A 215 -6.23 18.51 -17.01
CA VAL A 215 -5.24 19.17 -16.14
C VAL A 215 -4.93 20.60 -16.61
N LEU A 216 -4.83 20.82 -17.93
CA LEU A 216 -4.60 22.16 -18.49
C LEU A 216 -5.70 23.15 -18.07
N GLN A 217 -6.97 22.72 -18.02
CA GLN A 217 -8.08 23.59 -17.58
C GLN A 217 -7.90 24.13 -16.16
N TYR A 218 -7.23 23.40 -15.27
CA TYR A 218 -6.95 23.86 -13.91
C TYR A 218 -5.83 24.91 -13.86
N THR A 219 -4.94 24.93 -14.87
CA THR A 219 -3.82 25.88 -14.97
C THR A 219 -4.14 27.17 -15.72
N LEU A 220 -5.23 27.19 -16.50
CA LEU A 220 -5.63 28.34 -17.33
C LEU A 220 -6.52 29.35 -16.58
N GLN A 221 -6.66 29.20 -15.27
CA GLN A 221 -7.42 30.10 -14.39
C GLN A 221 -6.75 31.47 -14.27
#